data_AF-A0A6B3F5X7-F1
#
_entry.id   AF-A0A6B3F5X7-F1
#
_cell.length_a   1.000
_cell.length_b   1.000
_cell.length_c   1.000
_cell.angle_alpha   90.00
_cell.angle_beta   90.00
_cell.angle_gamma   90.00
#
_symmetry.space_group_name_H-M   'P 1'
#
loop_
_entity.id
_entity.type
_entity.pdbx_description
1 polymer ?
#
loop_
_entity_poly.entity_id
_entity_poly.type
_entity_poly.pdbx_seq_one_letter_code
_entity_poly.pdbx_strand_id
1 'polypeptide(L)'
;HHYKINRPEYKERNGHWDILNFPKEYRQNTIHAALLRTGKVLLIAGSGNNQDNFDAKKYDTRIWDPETNTIKKVPTPDDLFCTGHTQLGNGNLLVAGGTKRYEKLKGDVKKAGGLMIVHNEDPDAPKTIKAGTKFTGKKTGKTFVAKDPAVVERAKKVFDKKTGKFLRTEPGLDRIYVEAE
;
A
#
# COMPACT_ATOMS: atom_id res chain seq x y z
N HIS A 1 29.29 24.66 -13.77
CA HIS A 1 28.96 23.24 -13.51
C HIS A 1 28.73 22.46 -14.81
N HIS A 2 27.77 22.84 -15.66
CA HIS A 2 27.39 22.13 -16.89
C HIS A 2 28.57 21.77 -17.84
N TYR A 3 29.50 22.70 -18.08
CA TYR A 3 30.70 22.45 -18.88
C TYR A 3 31.55 21.29 -18.33
N LYS A 4 31.83 21.29 -17.02
CA LYS A 4 32.74 20.33 -16.38
C LYS A 4 32.20 18.90 -16.44
N ILE A 5 30.90 18.71 -16.16
CA ILE A 5 30.27 17.39 -16.12
C ILE A 5 30.08 16.76 -17.50
N ASN A 6 30.19 17.58 -18.56
CA ASN A 6 29.99 17.14 -19.94
C ASN A 6 31.29 16.85 -20.70
N ARG A 7 32.46 17.06 -20.09
CA ARG A 7 33.74 16.78 -20.72
C ARG A 7 33.99 15.27 -20.87
N PRO A 8 34.61 14.81 -21.98
CA PRO A 8 34.93 13.39 -22.18
C PRO A 8 35.70 12.79 -21.00
N GLU A 9 36.73 13.49 -20.50
CA GLU A 9 37.58 12.99 -19.41
C GLU A 9 36.83 12.95 -18.05
N TYR A 10 35.72 13.69 -17.93
CA TYR A 10 34.83 13.60 -16.78
C TYR A 10 33.84 12.44 -16.95
N LYS A 11 33.20 12.32 -18.11
CA LYS A 11 32.21 11.25 -18.38
C LYS A 11 32.85 9.87 -18.34
N GLU A 12 34.06 9.69 -18.85
CA GLU A 12 34.78 8.41 -18.82
C GLU A 12 35.03 7.93 -17.39
N ARG A 13 35.31 8.85 -16.46
CA ARG A 13 35.61 8.51 -15.05
C ARG A 13 34.38 8.44 -14.15
N ASN A 14 33.29 9.14 -14.50
CA ASN A 14 32.16 9.36 -13.57
C ASN A 14 30.79 8.95 -14.16
N GLY A 15 30.72 8.56 -15.43
CA GLY A 15 29.46 8.39 -16.15
C GLY A 15 28.76 9.72 -16.45
N HIS A 16 27.49 9.64 -16.87
CA HIS A 16 26.64 10.78 -17.15
C HIS A 16 25.18 10.44 -16.84
N TRP A 17 24.42 11.41 -16.36
CA TRP A 17 22.99 11.28 -16.12
C TRP A 17 22.23 12.12 -17.12
N ASP A 18 21.22 11.53 -17.73
CA ASP A 18 20.29 12.21 -18.63
C ASP A 18 18.86 12.03 -18.15
N ILE A 19 18.08 13.10 -18.24
CA ILE A 19 16.67 13.08 -17.84
C ILE A 19 15.85 12.50 -18.99
N LEU A 20 15.18 11.39 -18.71
CA LEU A 20 14.19 10.84 -19.61
C LEU A 20 12.82 11.44 -19.36
N ASN A 21 12.26 12.13 -20.36
CA ASN A 21 10.93 12.72 -20.27
C ASN A 21 9.96 12.01 -21.21
N PHE A 22 8.87 11.47 -20.66
CA PHE A 22 7.76 10.96 -21.45
C PHE A 22 6.71 12.05 -21.74
N PRO A 23 5.97 11.94 -22.87
CA PRO A 23 4.79 12.77 -23.14
C PRO A 23 3.79 12.69 -21.98
N LYS A 24 3.07 13.78 -21.71
CA LYS A 24 2.23 13.93 -20.51
C LYS A 24 1.21 12.81 -20.35
N GLU A 25 0.63 12.34 -21.46
CA GLU A 25 -0.37 11.28 -21.55
C GLU A 25 0.15 9.89 -21.12
N TYR A 26 1.48 9.69 -21.13
CA TYR A 26 2.13 8.45 -20.71
C TYR A 26 2.75 8.54 -19.32
N ARG A 27 2.85 9.73 -18.73
CA ARG A 27 3.37 9.90 -17.38
C ARG A 27 2.51 9.15 -16.36
N GLN A 28 3.16 8.64 -15.34
CA GLN A 28 2.56 7.97 -14.18
C GLN A 28 3.54 8.06 -13.00
N ASN A 29 3.05 7.80 -11.80
CA ASN A 29 3.90 7.65 -10.62
C ASN A 29 4.42 6.20 -10.58
N THR A 30 5.44 5.90 -11.38
CA THR A 30 6.03 4.56 -11.39
C THR A 30 6.62 4.23 -10.02
N ILE A 31 6.19 3.11 -9.45
CA ILE A 31 6.61 2.65 -8.11
C ILE A 31 7.36 1.32 -8.21
N HIS A 32 6.99 0.48 -9.19
CA HIS A 32 7.71 -0.74 -9.51
C HIS A 32 8.24 -0.72 -10.93
N ALA A 33 9.42 -1.28 -11.12
CA ALA A 33 10.00 -1.49 -12.44
C ALA A 33 10.60 -2.90 -12.54
N ALA A 34 10.44 -3.54 -13.69
CA ALA A 34 11.08 -4.82 -13.99
C ALA A 34 11.60 -4.83 -15.43
N LEU A 35 12.87 -5.19 -15.61
CA LEU A 35 13.42 -5.49 -16.93
C LEU A 35 12.86 -6.84 -17.39
N LEU A 36 12.23 -6.85 -18.55
CA LEU A 36 11.66 -8.05 -19.16
C LEU A 36 12.68 -8.73 -20.04
N ARG A 37 12.50 -10.04 -20.29
CA ARG A 37 13.33 -10.82 -21.22
C ARG A 37 13.38 -10.28 -22.66
N THR A 38 12.49 -9.35 -23.01
CA THR A 38 12.44 -8.69 -24.31
C THR A 38 13.34 -7.45 -24.40
N GLY A 39 14.08 -7.10 -23.34
CA GLY A 39 14.85 -5.86 -23.24
C GLY A 39 14.01 -4.64 -22.86
N LYS A 40 12.68 -4.77 -22.84
CA LYS A 40 11.75 -3.70 -22.44
C LYS A 40 11.59 -3.65 -20.92
N VAL A 41 11.23 -2.49 -20.40
CA VAL A 41 10.98 -2.27 -18.97
C VAL A 41 9.49 -2.15 -18.71
N LEU A 42 8.96 -3.01 -17.85
CA LEU A 42 7.60 -2.86 -17.30
C LEU A 42 7.66 -1.85 -16.15
N LEU A 43 6.82 -0.82 -16.21
CA LEU A 43 6.72 0.24 -15.22
C LEU A 43 5.31 0.22 -14.63
N ILE A 44 5.16 -0.17 -13.37
CA ILE A 44 3.86 -0.31 -12.71
C ILE A 44 3.67 0.84 -11.73
N ALA A 45 2.56 1.56 -11.86
CA ALA A 45 2.12 2.56 -10.89
C ALA A 45 0.95 2.04 -10.04
N GLY A 46 0.03 1.25 -10.64
CA GLY A 46 -1.29 1.05 -10.05
C GLY A 46 -2.01 2.38 -9.95
N SER A 47 -2.59 2.69 -8.80
CA SER A 47 -3.11 4.03 -8.48
C SER A 47 -2.02 5.09 -8.33
N GLY A 48 -0.76 4.69 -8.14
CA GLY A 48 0.37 5.61 -8.05
C GLY A 48 0.47 6.37 -6.72
N ASN A 49 -0.02 5.76 -5.62
CA ASN A 49 -0.14 6.40 -4.30
C ASN A 49 -0.86 7.77 -4.36
N ASN A 50 -1.90 7.85 -5.19
CA ASN A 50 -2.71 9.04 -5.40
C ASN A 50 -4.17 8.72 -5.07
N GLN A 51 -4.79 9.51 -4.19
CA GLN A 51 -6.16 9.26 -3.71
C GLN A 51 -7.19 9.35 -4.85
N ASP A 52 -7.08 10.37 -5.70
CA ASP A 52 -8.04 10.60 -6.80
C ASP A 52 -8.02 9.43 -7.81
N ASN A 53 -6.83 8.94 -8.15
CA ASN A 53 -6.68 7.75 -9.01
C ASN A 53 -7.29 6.50 -8.36
N PHE A 54 -7.09 6.34 -7.05
CA PHE A 54 -7.63 5.20 -6.31
C PHE A 54 -9.16 5.22 -6.29
N ASP A 55 -9.75 6.35 -5.94
CA ASP A 55 -11.21 6.54 -5.86
C ASP A 55 -11.87 6.37 -7.23
N ALA A 56 -11.21 6.83 -8.30
CA ALA A 56 -11.66 6.66 -9.68
C ALA A 56 -11.36 5.26 -10.28
N LYS A 57 -10.75 4.35 -9.53
CA LYS A 57 -10.27 3.03 -10.00
C LYS A 57 -9.40 3.12 -11.26
N LYS A 58 -8.57 4.17 -11.33
CA LYS A 58 -7.64 4.41 -12.43
C LYS A 58 -6.29 3.80 -12.09
N TYR A 59 -5.95 2.73 -12.78
CA TYR A 59 -4.71 1.98 -12.57
C TYR A 59 -3.82 2.00 -13.81
N ASP A 60 -2.56 2.34 -13.62
CA ASP A 60 -1.62 2.61 -14.69
C ASP A 60 -0.42 1.65 -14.67
N THR A 61 -0.14 1.08 -15.84
CA THR A 61 1.09 0.36 -16.17
C THR A 61 1.59 0.82 -17.53
N ARG A 62 2.91 0.87 -17.73
CA ARG A 62 3.56 1.12 -19.01
C ARG A 62 4.56 0.03 -19.35
N ILE A 63 4.81 -0.13 -20.64
CA ILE A 63 6.02 -0.77 -21.15
C ILE A 63 6.83 0.29 -21.86
N TRP A 64 8.08 0.47 -21.43
CA TRP A 64 9.07 1.33 -22.07
C TRP A 64 10.10 0.48 -22.81
N ASP A 65 10.42 0.87 -24.03
CA ASP A 65 11.46 0.30 -24.87
C ASP A 65 12.68 1.23 -24.84
N PRO A 66 13.80 0.83 -24.19
CA PRO A 66 14.96 1.70 -24.06
C PRO A 66 15.76 1.88 -25.35
N GLU A 67 15.62 0.97 -26.33
CA GLU A 67 16.35 1.04 -27.59
C GLU A 67 15.71 2.08 -28.52
N THR A 68 14.39 2.05 -28.64
CA THR A 68 13.64 2.96 -29.51
C THR A 68 13.11 4.19 -28.79
N ASN A 69 13.28 4.24 -27.47
CA ASN A 69 12.70 5.23 -26.58
C ASN A 69 11.17 5.41 -26.74
N THR A 70 10.46 4.30 -26.99
CA THR A 70 9.00 4.30 -27.12
C THR A 70 8.33 3.82 -25.84
N ILE A 71 7.13 4.33 -25.55
CA ILE A 71 6.36 3.97 -24.36
C ILE A 71 4.91 3.67 -24.74
N LYS A 72 4.32 2.67 -24.10
CA LYS A 72 2.91 2.30 -24.32
C LYS A 72 2.20 1.97 -23.01
N LYS A 73 0.88 2.15 -22.99
CA LYS A 73 0.02 1.74 -21.87
C LYS A 73 -0.23 0.24 -21.89
N VAL A 74 -0.37 -0.34 -20.70
CA VAL A 74 -0.83 -1.72 -20.49
C VAL A 74 -2.09 -1.67 -19.63
N PRO A 75 -3.20 -2.29 -20.05
CA PRO A 75 -4.39 -2.40 -19.21
C PRO A 75 -4.05 -3.01 -17.86
N THR A 76 -4.51 -2.38 -16.77
CA THR A 76 -4.20 -2.79 -15.40
C THR A 76 -5.52 -2.99 -14.65
N PRO A 77 -5.94 -4.24 -14.39
CA PRO A 77 -7.28 -4.52 -13.88
C PRO A 77 -7.46 -4.21 -12.38
N ASP A 78 -6.37 -4.24 -11.61
CA ASP A 78 -6.36 -4.08 -10.16
C ASP A 78 -5.31 -3.05 -9.72
N ASP A 79 -5.40 -2.56 -8.48
CA ASP A 79 -4.39 -1.65 -7.95
C ASP A 79 -3.10 -2.38 -7.55
N LEU A 80 -2.15 -2.40 -8.49
CA LEU A 80 -0.86 -3.06 -8.33
C LEU A 80 0.19 -2.23 -7.54
N PHE A 81 -0.17 -1.06 -6.99
CA PHE A 81 0.76 -0.19 -6.25
C PHE A 81 1.50 -0.90 -5.10
N CYS A 82 0.83 -1.72 -4.30
CA CYS A 82 1.44 -2.42 -3.15
C CYS A 82 1.76 -3.89 -3.41
N THR A 83 2.05 -4.24 -4.67
CA THR A 83 2.37 -5.64 -5.02
C THR A 83 3.81 -6.02 -4.69
N GLY A 84 4.02 -7.32 -4.48
CA GLY A 84 5.33 -7.95 -4.64
C GLY A 84 5.42 -8.61 -6.01
N HIS A 85 6.63 -8.66 -6.58
CA HIS A 85 6.84 -9.30 -7.88
C HIS A 85 8.19 -10.01 -7.98
N THR A 86 8.21 -11.08 -8.79
CA THR A 86 9.43 -11.83 -9.10
C THR A 86 9.32 -12.50 -10.46
N GLN A 87 10.46 -12.73 -11.09
CA GLN A 87 10.53 -13.42 -12.38
C GLN A 87 10.43 -14.93 -12.18
N LEU A 88 9.62 -15.59 -13.00
CA LEU A 88 9.47 -17.04 -13.05
C LEU A 88 10.48 -17.65 -14.04
N GLY A 89 10.71 -18.96 -13.93
CA GLY A 89 11.65 -19.67 -14.82
C GLY A 89 11.31 -19.61 -16.31
N ASN A 90 10.05 -19.33 -16.68
CA ASN A 90 9.63 -19.12 -18.06
C ASN A 90 9.76 -17.66 -18.54
N GLY A 91 10.27 -16.77 -17.70
CA GLY A 91 10.46 -15.35 -17.99
C GLY A 91 9.23 -14.47 -17.78
N ASN A 92 8.09 -15.03 -17.36
CA ASN A 92 6.95 -14.22 -16.91
C ASN A 92 7.25 -13.55 -15.57
N LEU A 93 6.59 -12.42 -15.31
CA LEU A 93 6.63 -11.75 -14.00
C LEU A 93 5.40 -12.17 -13.20
N LEU A 94 5.60 -12.87 -12.09
CA LEU A 94 4.54 -13.09 -11.10
C LEU A 94 4.37 -11.79 -10.33
N VAL A 95 3.15 -11.26 -10.31
CA VAL A 95 2.77 -10.06 -9.55
C VAL A 95 1.62 -10.44 -8.63
N ALA A 96 1.78 -10.22 -7.33
CA ALA A 96 0.79 -10.62 -6.33
C ALA A 96 0.66 -9.59 -5.20
N GLY A 97 -0.53 -9.50 -4.60
CA GLY A 97 -0.84 -8.52 -3.57
C GLY A 97 -1.54 -7.29 -4.16
N GLY A 98 -1.13 -6.11 -3.74
CA GLY A 98 -1.80 -4.84 -4.09
C GLY A 98 -2.49 -4.22 -2.88
N THR A 99 -3.28 -3.18 -3.14
CA THR A 99 -4.02 -2.48 -2.08
C THR A 99 -5.49 -2.36 -2.42
N LYS A 100 -6.34 -2.57 -1.42
CA LYS A 100 -7.80 -2.40 -1.54
C LYS A 100 -8.30 -1.09 -0.96
N ARG A 101 -7.45 -0.36 -0.23
CA ARG A 101 -7.80 0.91 0.43
C ARG A 101 -6.54 1.55 0.98
N TYR A 102 -6.34 2.81 0.65
CA TYR A 102 -5.56 3.73 1.47
C TYR A 102 -6.35 5.02 1.51
N GLU A 103 -6.72 5.44 2.72
CA GLU A 103 -7.46 6.69 2.91
C GLU A 103 -6.55 7.68 3.60
N LYS A 104 -6.67 8.94 3.19
CA LYS A 104 -6.15 10.04 3.99
C LYS A 104 -6.94 10.11 5.30
N LEU A 105 -6.33 9.63 6.37
CA LEU A 105 -6.91 9.70 7.71
C LEU A 105 -7.14 11.18 8.08
N LYS A 106 -8.35 11.49 8.53
CA LYS A 106 -8.70 12.80 9.11
C LYS A 106 -8.17 12.85 10.55
N GLY A 107 -7.77 14.02 11.02
CA GLY A 107 -7.24 14.23 12.37
C GLY A 107 -6.25 15.39 12.42
N ASP A 108 -5.69 15.64 13.60
CA ASP A 108 -4.64 16.63 13.78
C ASP A 108 -3.31 16.13 13.21
N VAL A 109 -2.87 16.74 12.10
CA VAL A 109 -1.60 16.40 11.44
C VAL A 109 -0.35 16.64 12.31
N LYS A 110 -0.49 17.37 13.43
CA LYS A 110 0.58 17.59 14.40
C LYS A 110 0.62 16.52 15.49
N LYS A 111 -0.42 15.69 15.62
CA LYS A 111 -0.46 14.57 16.57
C LYS A 111 -0.20 13.25 15.86
N ALA A 112 0.61 12.40 16.48
CA ALA A 112 0.78 11.04 16.01
C ALA A 112 -0.57 10.31 16.11
N GLY A 113 -1.04 9.67 15.05
CA GLY A 113 -2.33 9.00 15.04
C GLY A 113 -2.41 7.89 14.02
N GLY A 114 -3.47 7.10 14.09
CA GLY A 114 -3.66 5.95 13.22
C GLY A 114 -4.88 5.12 13.61
N LEU A 115 -5.01 3.95 12.97
CA LEU A 115 -6.06 3.01 13.29
C LEU A 115 -5.61 2.05 14.40
N MET A 116 -6.40 1.99 15.48
CA MET A 116 -6.32 0.97 16.51
C MET A 116 -7.28 -0.17 16.15
N ILE A 117 -6.78 -1.41 16.13
CA ILE A 117 -7.64 -2.59 16.01
C ILE A 117 -8.01 -3.05 17.41
N VAL A 118 -9.29 -3.00 17.75
CA VAL A 118 -9.80 -3.43 19.06
C VAL A 118 -10.40 -4.82 18.94
N HIS A 119 -9.98 -5.72 19.83
CA HIS A 119 -10.46 -7.09 19.90
C HIS A 119 -11.45 -7.23 21.06
N ASN A 120 -12.61 -7.81 20.77
CA ASN A 120 -13.54 -8.27 21.79
C ASN A 120 -13.58 -9.80 21.80
N GLU A 121 -13.03 -10.40 22.86
CA GLU A 121 -13.01 -11.86 23.04
C GLU A 121 -14.24 -12.38 23.80
N ASP A 122 -15.10 -11.50 24.31
CA ASP A 122 -16.35 -11.84 24.98
C ASP A 122 -17.38 -12.34 23.95
N PRO A 123 -17.79 -13.62 23.99
CA PRO A 123 -18.72 -14.16 23.02
C PRO A 123 -20.18 -13.89 23.37
N ASP A 124 -20.45 -13.33 24.55
CA ASP A 124 -21.80 -13.19 25.06
C ASP A 124 -22.36 -11.78 24.78
N ALA A 125 -21.51 -10.74 24.76
CA ALA A 125 -21.92 -9.36 24.50
C ALA A 125 -20.93 -8.52 23.66
N PRO A 126 -21.43 -7.57 22.84
CA PRO A 126 -20.59 -6.55 22.22
C PRO A 126 -20.06 -5.55 23.26
N LYS A 127 -18.99 -4.81 22.92
CA LYS A 127 -18.39 -3.77 23.76
C LYS A 127 -18.38 -2.43 23.05
N THR A 128 -18.87 -1.39 23.72
CA THR A 128 -18.76 -0.02 23.24
C THR A 128 -17.48 0.64 23.73
N ILE A 129 -16.66 1.11 22.81
CA ILE A 129 -15.54 2.01 23.07
C ILE A 129 -16.06 3.44 22.94
N LYS A 130 -15.94 4.25 24.00
CA LYS A 130 -16.37 5.65 23.98
C LYS A 130 -15.28 6.54 23.37
N ALA A 131 -15.66 7.65 22.76
CA ALA A 131 -14.71 8.73 22.48
C ALA A 131 -14.00 9.16 23.79
N GLY A 132 -12.70 9.44 23.71
CA GLY A 132 -11.85 9.71 24.88
C GLY A 132 -11.25 8.48 25.55
N THR A 133 -11.59 7.26 25.12
CA THR A 133 -10.98 6.04 25.65
C THR A 133 -9.47 6.02 25.37
N LYS A 134 -8.65 5.78 26.39
CA LYS A 134 -7.19 5.73 26.31
C LYS A 134 -6.69 4.31 26.07
N PHE A 135 -5.77 4.15 25.13
CA PHE A 135 -5.06 2.92 24.82
C PHE A 135 -3.56 3.13 25.10
N THR A 136 -3.02 2.39 26.07
CA THR A 136 -1.60 2.47 26.43
C THR A 136 -0.87 1.20 25.99
N GLY A 137 0.18 1.36 25.18
CA GLY A 137 0.98 0.25 24.69
C GLY A 137 1.72 -0.45 25.82
N LYS A 138 1.42 -1.72 26.08
CA LYS A 138 2.04 -2.51 27.18
C LYS A 138 3.57 -2.54 27.17
N LYS A 139 4.18 -2.48 25.97
CA LYS A 139 5.65 -2.47 25.81
C LYS A 139 6.24 -1.05 25.69
N THR A 140 5.51 -0.13 25.06
CA THR A 140 6.03 1.20 24.72
C THR A 140 5.69 2.26 25.76
N GLY A 141 4.69 2.03 26.60
CA GLY A 141 4.13 3.00 27.54
C GLY A 141 3.41 4.19 26.89
N LYS A 142 3.37 4.27 25.55
CA LYS A 142 2.73 5.39 24.83
C LYS A 142 1.22 5.27 24.86
N THR A 143 0.54 6.40 25.05
CA THR A 143 -0.92 6.47 25.12
C THR A 143 -1.50 7.18 23.91
N PHE A 144 -2.60 6.60 23.39
CA PHE A 144 -3.41 7.15 22.32
C PHE A 144 -4.88 7.20 22.75
N VAL A 145 -5.66 8.13 22.22
CA VAL A 145 -7.02 8.44 22.63
C VAL A 145 -7.98 8.29 21.44
N ALA A 146 -9.06 7.53 21.63
CA ALA A 146 -10.14 7.41 20.64
C ALA A 146 -10.81 8.75 20.38
N LYS A 147 -11.02 9.08 19.11
CA LYS A 147 -11.73 10.29 18.70
C LYS A 147 -13.22 10.11 18.56
N ASP A 148 -13.63 8.95 18.06
CA ASP A 148 -15.02 8.59 17.84
C ASP A 148 -15.40 7.37 18.67
N PRO A 149 -16.67 7.24 19.09
CA PRO A 149 -17.15 6.01 19.68
C PRO A 149 -17.26 4.90 18.64
N ALA A 150 -17.07 3.65 19.07
CA ALA A 150 -17.22 2.47 18.22
C ALA A 150 -17.82 1.30 19.00
N VAL A 151 -18.49 0.38 18.29
CA VAL A 151 -19.05 -0.84 18.87
C VAL A 151 -18.27 -2.02 18.31
N VAL A 152 -17.54 -2.71 19.19
CA VAL A 152 -16.84 -3.94 18.85
C VAL A 152 -17.77 -5.10 19.12
N GLU A 153 -18.21 -5.76 18.05
CA GLU A 153 -19.17 -6.87 18.12
C GLU A 153 -18.69 -8.00 19.04
N ARG A 154 -19.64 -8.82 19.51
CA ARG A 154 -19.30 -10.01 20.32
C ARG A 154 -18.48 -11.01 19.52
N ALA A 155 -17.66 -11.77 20.24
CA ALA A 155 -16.93 -12.87 19.66
C ALA A 155 -17.87 -14.00 19.17
N LYS A 156 -17.45 -14.73 18.13
CA LYS A 156 -18.21 -15.83 17.55
C LYS A 156 -17.67 -17.17 18.04
N LYS A 157 -18.52 -17.99 18.65
CA LYS A 157 -18.18 -19.38 19.01
C LYS A 157 -18.17 -20.22 17.72
N VAL A 158 -17.03 -20.86 17.44
CA VAL A 158 -16.83 -21.72 16.27
C VAL A 158 -16.90 -23.18 16.71
N PHE A 159 -17.72 -23.96 16.00
CA PHE A 159 -17.92 -25.37 16.24
C PHE A 159 -17.48 -26.19 15.04
N ASP A 160 -17.04 -27.41 15.30
CA ASP A 160 -16.78 -28.39 14.27
C ASP A 160 -18.09 -28.74 13.56
N LYS A 161 -18.12 -28.59 12.23
CA LYS A 161 -19.36 -28.74 11.44
C LYS A 161 -19.92 -30.16 11.42
N LYS A 162 -19.09 -31.17 11.72
CA LYS A 162 -19.51 -32.58 11.67
C LYS A 162 -19.91 -33.11 13.03
N THR A 163 -19.16 -32.72 14.07
CA THR A 163 -19.31 -33.25 15.43
C THR A 163 -20.06 -32.31 16.37
N GLY A 164 -20.24 -31.04 16.00
CA GLY A 164 -20.83 -30.01 16.86
C GLY A 164 -19.95 -29.62 18.05
N LYS A 165 -18.73 -30.18 18.16
CA LYS A 165 -17.81 -29.87 19.26
C LYS A 165 -17.31 -28.44 19.14
N PHE A 166 -17.28 -27.72 20.27
CA PHE A 166 -16.67 -26.40 20.33
C PHE A 166 -15.17 -26.45 19.98
N LEU A 167 -14.71 -25.52 19.14
CA LEU A 167 -13.32 -25.44 18.70
C LEU A 167 -12.61 -24.23 19.29
N ARG A 168 -13.16 -23.03 19.11
CA ARG A 168 -12.57 -21.78 19.56
C ARG A 168 -13.59 -20.64 19.56
N THR A 169 -13.19 -19.52 20.11
CA THR A 169 -13.88 -18.24 19.98
C THR A 169 -13.08 -17.36 19.02
N GLU A 170 -13.73 -16.84 17.98
CA GLU A 170 -13.15 -15.83 17.09
C GLU A 170 -13.55 -14.44 17.58
N PRO A 171 -12.59 -13.56 17.90
CA PRO A 171 -12.90 -12.25 18.46
C PRO A 171 -13.69 -11.38 17.47
N GLY A 172 -14.57 -10.55 18.01
CA GLY A 172 -15.08 -9.40 17.27
C GLY A 172 -13.95 -8.39 17.07
N LEU A 173 -13.89 -7.79 15.87
CA LEU A 173 -12.83 -6.86 15.47
C LEU A 173 -13.45 -5.58 14.95
N ASP A 174 -12.93 -4.45 15.39
CA ASP A 174 -13.24 -3.15 14.79
C ASP A 174 -12.00 -2.24 14.73
N ARG A 175 -12.03 -1.24 13.84
CA ARG A 175 -10.95 -0.27 13.61
C ARG A 175 -11.38 1.11 14.07
N ILE A 176 -10.65 1.69 15.00
CA ILE A 176 -10.97 2.99 15.59
C ILE A 176 -9.83 3.96 15.33
N TYR A 177 -10.14 5.19 14.91
CA TYR A 177 -9.12 6.23 14.79
C TYR A 177 -8.73 6.77 16.18
N VAL A 178 -7.42 6.81 16.43
CA VAL A 178 -6.84 7.31 17.68
C VAL A 178 -5.73 8.32 17.40
N GLU A 179 -5.56 9.29 18.29
CA GLU A 179 -4.43 10.22 18.28
C GLU A 179 -3.67 10.17 19.61
N ALA A 180 -2.39 10.49 19.60
CA ALA A 180 -1.59 10.62 20.79
C ALA A 180 -2.21 11.65 21.74
N GLU A 181 -2.17 11.32 23.03
CA GLU A 181 -2.65 12.19 24.11
C GLU A 181 -1.99 13.56 24.05
#